data_AF-A0A382JY72-F1
#
_entry.id   AF-A0A382JY72-F1
#
_cell.length_a   1.000
_cell.length_b   1.000
_cell.length_c   1.000
_cell.angle_alpha   90.00
_cell.angle_beta   90.00
_cell.angle_gamma   90.00
#
_symmetry.space_group_name_H-M   'P 1'
#
loop_
_entity.id
_entity.type
_entity.pdbx_description
1 polymer ?
#
loop_
_entity_poly.entity_id
_entity_poly.type
_entity_poly.pdbx_seq_one_letter_code
_entity_poly.pdbx_strand_id
1 'polypeptide(L)'
;MPVLAALRERFPSTEIEVLGYPRIASLGLLGGLAKAVHAIESPGLAMFFAKGGSFDSEWREFFGQFAIVISYLFDPDKIFETNVKSCGPRQFIAAQH
;
A
#
# COMPACT_ATOMS: atom_id res chain seq x y z
N MET A 1 6.48 -9.68 9.89
CA MET A 1 7.10 -9.89 8.57
C MET A 1 6.87 -11.25 7.88
N PRO A 2 6.07 -12.24 8.36
CA PRO A 2 5.91 -13.50 7.63
C PRO A 2 5.32 -13.36 6.23
N VAL A 3 4.36 -12.45 6.06
CA VAL A 3 3.67 -12.22 4.78
C VAL A 3 4.63 -11.75 3.69
N LEU A 4 5.49 -10.77 3.98
CA LEU A 4 6.45 -10.27 2.99
C LEU A 4 7.50 -11.33 2.61
N ALA A 5 7.91 -12.17 3.57
CA ALA A 5 8.80 -13.29 3.30
C ALA A 5 8.14 -14.33 2.38
N ALA A 6 6.90 -14.74 2.68
CA ALA A 6 6.15 -15.68 1.86
C ALA A 6 5.88 -15.14 0.44
N LEU A 7 5.58 -13.85 0.30
CA LEU A 7 5.40 -13.21 -1.00
C LEU A 7 6.71 -13.19 -1.80
N ARG A 8 7.84 -12.84 -1.17
CA ARG A 8 9.15 -12.85 -1.84
C ARG A 8 9.60 -14.25 -2.23
N GLU A 9 9.32 -15.26 -1.42
CA GLU A 9 9.61 -16.66 -1.73
C GLU A 9 8.77 -17.17 -2.90
N ARG A 10 7.47 -16.85 -2.92
CA ARG A 10 6.55 -17.30 -3.98
C ARG A 10 6.71 -16.52 -5.28
N PHE A 11 7.08 -15.25 -5.21
CA PHE A 11 7.19 -14.32 -6.33
C PHE A 11 8.50 -13.53 -6.28
N PRO A 12 9.65 -14.19 -6.51
CA PRO A 12 10.97 -13.59 -6.30
C PRO A 12 11.24 -12.37 -7.20
N SER A 13 10.70 -12.36 -8.42
CA SER A 13 10.89 -11.29 -9.40
C SER A 13 9.88 -10.14 -9.29
N THR A 14 8.90 -10.21 -8.38
CA THR A 14 7.89 -9.16 -8.25
C THR A 14 8.41 -8.00 -7.40
N GLU A 15 8.19 -6.77 -7.86
CA GLU A 15 8.48 -5.59 -7.06
C GLU A 15 7.43 -5.45 -5.95
N ILE A 16 7.88 -5.35 -4.71
CA ILE A 16 7.02 -5.22 -3.53
C ILE A 16 7.40 -3.90 -2.87
N GLU A 17 6.42 -3.02 -2.71
CA GLU A 17 6.57 -1.78 -1.95
C GLU A 17 5.64 -1.80 -0.75
N VAL A 18 6.08 -1.22 0.36
CA VAL A 18 5.35 -1.24 1.62
C VAL A 18 4.91 0.17 1.99
N LEU A 19 3.61 0.37 2.12
CA LEU A 19 3.02 1.56 2.71
C LEU A 19 2.72 1.29 4.18
N GLY A 20 3.41 1.97 5.10
CA GLY A 20 3.28 1.70 6.53
C GLY A 20 4.08 2.66 7.38
N TYR A 21 4.20 2.37 8.68
CA TYR A 21 5.03 3.17 9.58
C TYR A 21 6.52 2.89 9.31
N PRO A 22 7.34 3.88 8.91
CA PRO A 22 8.73 3.65 8.53
C PRO A 22 9.54 2.91 9.59
N ARG A 23 9.29 3.20 10.88
CA ARG A 23 9.96 2.56 12.02
C ARG A 23 9.86 1.03 12.02
N ILE A 24 8.78 0.47 11.49
CA ILE A 24 8.53 -0.97 11.43
C ILE A 24 8.78 -1.50 10.00
N ALA A 25 8.30 -0.78 8.99
CA ALA A 25 8.34 -1.20 7.60
C ALA A 25 9.77 -1.22 7.03
N SER A 26 10.69 -0.39 7.54
CA SER A 26 12.10 -0.39 7.11
C SER A 26 12.83 -1.72 7.34
N LEU A 27 12.33 -2.59 8.23
CA LEU A 27 12.85 -3.95 8.36
C LEU A 27 12.69 -4.77 7.08
N GLY A 28 11.63 -4.50 6.30
CA GLY A 28 11.41 -5.15 5.00
C GLY A 28 12.40 -4.70 3.94
N LEU A 29 12.77 -3.42 3.98
CA LEU A 29 13.81 -2.88 3.11
C LEU A 29 15.19 -3.46 3.44
N LEU A 30 15.55 -3.45 4.73
CA LEU A 30 16.83 -4.00 5.22
C LEU A 30 16.97 -5.50 4.95
N GLY A 31 15.86 -6.25 5.02
CA GLY A 31 15.82 -7.68 4.72
C GLY A 31 15.71 -8.03 3.23
N GLY A 32 15.73 -7.04 2.32
CA GLY A 32 15.57 -7.28 0.88
C GLY A 32 14.18 -7.81 0.47
N LEU A 33 13.19 -7.70 1.36
CA LEU A 33 11.83 -8.17 1.12
C LEU A 33 10.99 -7.16 0.34
N ALA A 34 11.28 -5.87 0.51
CA ALA A 34 10.64 -4.76 -0.20
C ALA A 34 11.68 -3.91 -0.93
N LYS A 35 11.26 -3.32 -2.07
CA LYS A 35 12.06 -2.38 -2.86
C LYS A 35 12.04 -0.97 -2.28
N ALA A 36 10.90 -0.56 -1.73
CA ALA A 36 10.70 0.76 -1.13
C ALA A 36 9.73 0.68 0.06
N VAL A 37 9.86 1.66 0.95
CA VAL A 37 8.97 1.87 2.09
C VAL A 37 8.49 3.31 2.06
N HIS A 38 7.18 3.48 2.08
CA HIS A 38 6.51 4.78 2.08
C HIS A 38 5.78 4.99 3.39
N ALA A 39 5.85 6.20 3.93
CA ALA A 39 5.19 6.53 5.18
C ALA A 39 3.68 6.64 4.97
N ILE A 40 2.90 5.85 5.71
CA ILE A 40 1.43 5.95 5.70
C ILE A 40 0.89 7.28 6.27
N GLU A 41 1.74 8.01 6.99
CA GLU A 41 1.45 9.33 7.55
C GLU A 41 1.90 10.48 6.64
N SER A 42 2.28 10.17 5.39
CA SER A 42 2.63 11.20 4.39
C SER A 42 1.48 12.18 4.18
N PRO A 43 1.71 13.51 4.19
CA PRO A 43 0.64 14.51 4.10
C PRO A 43 -0.28 14.33 2.87
N GLY A 44 0.28 14.01 1.71
CA GLY A 44 -0.49 13.78 0.48
C GLY A 44 -1.40 12.55 0.54
N LEU A 45 -1.10 11.58 1.42
CA LEU A 45 -1.91 10.38 1.61
C LEU A 45 -3.10 10.61 2.55
N ALA A 46 -3.10 11.67 3.38
CA ALA A 46 -4.20 11.96 4.29
C ALA A 46 -5.56 12.04 3.57
N MET A 47 -5.56 12.55 2.33
CA MET A 47 -6.76 12.67 1.49
C MET A 47 -7.35 11.32 1.08
N PHE A 48 -6.56 10.24 1.06
CA PHE A 48 -7.06 8.88 0.78
C PHE A 48 -7.85 8.29 1.95
N PHE A 49 -7.74 8.85 3.16
CA PHE A 49 -8.56 8.48 4.31
C PHE A 49 -9.83 9.34 4.44
N ALA A 50 -9.99 10.36 3.60
CA ALA A 50 -11.16 11.23 3.58
C ALA A 50 -12.14 10.84 2.46
N LYS A 51 -13.44 10.88 2.74
CA LYS A 51 -14.48 10.58 1.75
C LYS A 51 -14.54 11.70 0.70
N GLY A 52 -14.29 11.37 -0.57
CA GLY A 52 -14.32 12.34 -1.68
C GLY A 52 -13.18 13.36 -1.66
N GLY A 53 -12.06 13.02 -1.04
CA GLY A 53 -10.89 13.89 -1.00
C GLY A 53 -10.35 14.21 -2.40
N SER A 54 -9.90 15.45 -2.63
CA SER A 54 -9.10 15.79 -3.80
C SER A 54 -7.77 15.06 -3.69
N PHE A 55 -7.61 13.99 -4.47
CA PHE A 55 -6.40 13.19 -4.38
C PHE A 55 -5.20 13.94 -4.97
N ASP A 56 -4.08 13.89 -4.27
CA ASP A 56 -2.80 14.30 -4.82
C ASP A 56 -2.50 13.50 -6.09
N SER A 57 -2.03 14.16 -7.14
CA SER A 57 -1.66 13.50 -8.40
C SER A 57 -0.54 12.49 -8.20
N GLU A 58 0.40 12.75 -7.29
CA GLU A 58 1.52 11.85 -7.00
C GLU A 58 1.02 10.51 -6.45
N TRP A 59 0.15 10.55 -5.45
CA TRP A 59 -0.40 9.35 -4.83
C TRP A 59 -1.37 8.60 -5.74
N ARG A 60 -2.10 9.30 -6.61
CA ARG A 60 -2.90 8.64 -7.66
C ARG A 60 -2.01 7.84 -8.60
N GLU A 61 -0.95 8.46 -9.12
CA GLU A 61 -0.02 7.80 -10.02
C GLU A 61 0.68 6.63 -9.33
N PHE A 62 1.11 6.82 -8.08
CA PHE A 62 1.66 5.76 -7.24
C PHE A 62 0.73 4.54 -7.18
N PHE A 63 -0.52 4.70 -6.74
CA PHE A 63 -1.46 3.58 -6.65
C PHE A 63 -1.80 2.96 -8.02
N GLY A 64 -1.83 3.77 -9.07
CA GLY A 64 -2.08 3.31 -10.44
C GLY A 64 -0.99 2.43 -11.04
N GLN A 65 0.24 2.49 -10.52
CA GLN A 65 1.35 1.64 -10.98
C GLN A 65 1.24 0.18 -10.47
N PHE A 66 0.44 -0.07 -9.43
CA PHE A 66 0.34 -1.40 -8.83
C PHE A 66 -0.77 -2.24 -9.45
N ALA A 67 -0.44 -3.47 -9.84
CA ALA A 67 -1.46 -4.42 -10.28
C ALA A 67 -2.32 -4.92 -9.10
N ILE A 68 -1.72 -5.10 -7.91
CA ILE A 68 -2.38 -5.63 -6.73
C ILE A 68 -2.00 -4.76 -5.52
N VAL A 69 -3.01 -4.30 -4.78
CA VAL A 69 -2.84 -3.65 -3.47
C VAL A 69 -3.42 -4.57 -2.40
N ILE A 70 -2.60 -4.91 -1.40
CA ILE A 70 -3.04 -5.70 -0.24
C ILE A 70 -3.06 -4.76 0.97
N SER A 71 -4.24 -4.48 1.48
CA SER A 71 -4.43 -3.58 2.61
C SER A 71 -4.73 -4.37 3.87
N TYR A 72 -3.90 -4.17 4.89
CA TYR A 72 -4.16 -4.56 6.28
C TYR A 72 -4.57 -3.32 7.07
N LEU A 73 -5.39 -2.43 6.50
CA LEU A 73 -5.89 -1.25 7.22
C LEU A 73 -7.29 -1.51 7.71
N PHE A 74 -7.58 -1.01 8.91
CA PHE A 74 -8.91 -1.09 9.48
C PHE A 74 -9.72 0.04 8.84
N ASP A 75 -10.39 -0.29 7.75
CA ASP A 75 -11.18 0.64 6.94
C ASP A 75 -12.66 0.20 6.94
N PRO A 76 -13.38 0.37 8.06
CA PRO A 76 -14.76 -0.11 8.20
C PRO A 76 -15.70 0.56 7.19
N ASP A 77 -15.45 1.83 6.88
CA ASP A 77 -16.23 2.63 5.94
C ASP A 77 -15.77 2.46 4.47
N LYS A 78 -14.73 1.64 4.22
CA LYS A 78 -14.14 1.37 2.90
C LYS A 78 -13.72 2.64 2.16
N ILE A 79 -13.38 3.71 2.89
CA ILE A 79 -13.01 4.99 2.31
C ILE A 79 -11.67 4.86 1.58
N PHE A 80 -10.69 4.28 2.26
CA PHE A 80 -9.37 4.06 1.69
C PHE A 80 -9.42 3.08 0.52
N GLU A 81 -10.14 1.97 0.68
CA GLU A 81 -10.38 1.00 -0.40
C GLU A 81 -10.98 1.67 -1.64
N THR A 82 -12.03 2.46 -1.47
CA THR A 82 -12.71 3.13 -2.59
C THR A 82 -11.80 4.13 -3.29
N ASN A 83 -11.07 4.92 -2.51
CA ASN A 83 -10.15 5.93 -3.02
C ASN A 83 -8.99 5.30 -3.81
N VAL A 84 -8.36 4.25 -3.27
CA VAL A 84 -7.28 3.52 -3.96
C VAL A 84 -7.80 2.84 -5.24
N LYS A 85 -8.96 2.20 -5.20
CA LYS A 85 -9.57 1.59 -6.40
C LYS A 85 -9.81 2.60 -7.52
N SER A 86 -10.13 3.85 -7.20
CA SER A 86 -10.32 4.91 -8.19
C SER A 86 -9.04 5.30 -8.94
N CYS A 87 -7.86 4.93 -8.41
CA CYS A 87 -6.56 5.23 -9.03
C CYS A 87 -6.16 4.24 -10.13
N GLY A 88 -6.91 3.14 -10.30
CA GLY A 88 -6.67 2.15 -11.37
C GLY A 88 -5.90 0.86 -11.03
N PRO A 89 -5.64 0.45 -9.77
CA PRO A 89 -5.06 -0.86 -9.53
C PRO A 89 -6.03 -1.96 -9.99
N ARG A 90 -5.49 -3.04 -10.56
CA ARG A 90 -6.29 -4.17 -11.08
C ARG A 90 -7.08 -4.88 -9.99
N GLN A 91 -6.49 -5.00 -8.81
CA GLN A 91 -7.10 -5.69 -7.68
C GLN A 91 -6.72 -5.00 -6.36
N PHE A 92 -7.70 -4.86 -5.48
CA PHE A 92 -7.51 -4.46 -4.10
C PHE A 92 -8.02 -5.57 -3.19
N ILE A 93 -7.17 -6.02 -2.26
CA ILE A 93 -7.45 -7.10 -1.31
C ILE A 93 -7.43 -6.50 0.09
N ALA A 94 -8.59 -6.41 0.74
CA ALA A 94 -8.69 -6.11 2.15
C ALA A 94 -8.40 -7.40 2.94
N ALA A 95 -7.19 -7.49 3.49
CA ALA A 95 -6.79 -8.61 4.33
C ALA A 95 -7.37 -8.44 5.75
N GLN A 96 -7.64 -9.55 6.42
CA GLN A 96 -8.06 -9.52 7.81
C GLN A 96 -6.90 -9.08 8.70
N HIS A 97 -7.20 -8.21 9.66
CA HIS A 97 -6.30 -7.79 10.74
C HIS A 97 -6.06 -8.92 11.75
#